data_AF-A0A850MC36-F1
#
_entry.id   AF-A0A850MC36-F1
#
_cell.length_a   1.000
_cell.length_b   1.000
_cell.length_c   1.000
_cell.angle_alpha   90.00
_cell.angle_beta   90.00
_cell.angle_gamma   90.00
#
_symmetry.space_group_name_H-M   'P 1'
#
loop_
_entity.id
_entity.type
_entity.pdbx_description
1 polymer ?
#
loop_
_entity_poly.entity_id
_entity_poly.type
_entity_poly.pdbx_seq_one_letter_code
_entity_poly.pdbx_strand_id
1 'polypeptide(L)'
;MAEKVFVENLDRADPYNFGVISYKIIADHVFTDLGIAGALQSIRILIDIEKPFFYITGILSLIDAPMRVSDIASVSIEDEGIHVVIEDENYAPDLLKLLWSEFGRENITQLDRWNLIIPEGYVTPEELELMVAVNPKDRIMNKILDALNRIIPEGFRVRKSDIEKGRITVIASENPIEPKWIEEARNALETPPIQIPEEHLKKLRQEPKKIDKRVTPWKTHEFQESLK
;
A
#
# COMPACT_ATOMS: atom_id res chain seq x y z
N MET A 1 9.09 18.30 -2.94
CA MET A 1 8.57 17.13 -3.70
C MET A 1 7.26 17.55 -4.32
N ALA A 2 6.99 17.16 -5.58
CA ALA A 2 5.68 17.42 -6.19
C ALA A 2 4.60 16.63 -5.42
N GLU A 3 3.44 17.25 -5.21
CA GLU A 3 2.28 16.57 -4.63
C GLU A 3 1.84 15.43 -5.56
N LYS A 4 1.67 14.23 -4.99
CA LYS A 4 1.29 13.03 -5.74
C LYS A 4 -0.09 12.52 -5.38
N VAL A 5 -0.62 12.90 -4.21
CA VAL A 5 -1.89 12.41 -3.68
C VAL A 5 -2.88 13.56 -3.74
N PHE A 6 -3.92 13.42 -4.54
CA PHE A 6 -4.97 14.41 -4.70
C PHE A 6 -6.29 13.81 -4.22
N VAL A 7 -7.02 14.55 -3.41
CA VAL A 7 -8.36 14.18 -2.95
C VAL A 7 -9.29 15.32 -3.29
N GLU A 8 -10.37 15.02 -4.00
CA GLU A 8 -11.27 16.02 -4.58
C GLU A 8 -12.71 15.63 -4.32
N ASN A 9 -13.57 16.63 -4.08
CA ASN A 9 -15.01 16.41 -4.13
C ASN A 9 -15.43 16.29 -5.61
N LEU A 10 -16.27 15.30 -5.92
CA LEU A 10 -16.87 15.18 -7.25
C LEU A 10 -17.79 16.38 -7.53
N ASP A 11 -18.50 16.85 -6.50
CA ASP A 11 -19.19 18.14 -6.54
C ASP A 11 -18.21 19.28 -6.24
N ARG A 12 -17.86 20.05 -7.27
CA ARG A 12 -16.91 21.16 -7.18
C ARG A 12 -17.49 22.42 -6.54
N ALA A 13 -18.76 22.45 -6.16
CA ALA A 13 -19.35 23.57 -5.43
C ALA A 13 -18.71 23.76 -4.04
N ASP A 14 -18.30 22.67 -3.39
CA ASP A 14 -17.55 22.68 -2.13
C ASP A 14 -16.32 21.75 -2.20
N PRO A 15 -15.21 22.25 -2.78
CA PRO A 15 -14.03 21.42 -3.07
C PRO A 15 -13.20 21.09 -1.82
N TYR A 16 -13.40 21.80 -0.70
CA TYR A 16 -12.60 21.66 0.52
C TYR A 16 -13.45 21.32 1.74
N ASN A 17 -14.50 20.52 1.53
CA ASN A 17 -15.34 20.04 2.62
C ASN A 17 -14.53 19.18 3.61
N PHE A 18 -15.09 18.97 4.81
CA PHE A 18 -14.43 18.24 5.88
C PHE A 18 -14.01 16.82 5.48
N GLY A 19 -14.83 16.12 4.70
CA GLY A 19 -14.51 14.76 4.26
C GLY A 19 -13.33 14.71 3.30
N VAL A 20 -13.27 15.61 2.31
CA VAL A 20 -12.12 15.73 1.40
C VAL A 20 -10.82 16.00 2.15
N ILE A 21 -10.83 16.95 3.08
CA ILE A 21 -9.63 17.28 3.88
C ILE A 21 -9.25 16.08 4.77
N SER A 22 -10.23 15.41 5.38
CA SER A 22 -9.97 14.24 6.22
C SER A 22 -9.36 13.08 5.42
N TYR A 23 -9.93 12.76 4.26
CA TYR A 23 -9.42 11.72 3.38
C TYR A 23 -8.05 12.05 2.78
N LYS A 24 -7.75 13.33 2.54
CA LYS A 24 -6.39 13.75 2.17
C LYS A 24 -5.38 13.37 3.24
N ILE A 25 -5.66 13.69 4.50
CA ILE A 25 -4.77 13.38 5.63
C ILE A 25 -4.61 11.86 5.80
N ILE A 26 -5.72 11.12 5.74
CA ILE A 26 -5.71 9.65 5.83
C ILE A 26 -4.88 9.06 4.69
N ALA A 27 -5.14 9.46 3.45
CA ALA A 27 -4.41 8.96 2.29
C ALA A 27 -2.91 9.27 2.39
N ASP A 28 -2.54 10.53 2.66
CA ASP A 28 -1.14 10.91 2.83
C ASP A 28 -0.44 10.07 3.91
N HIS A 29 -1.09 9.88 5.05
CA HIS A 29 -0.56 9.07 6.14
C HIS A 29 -0.37 7.60 5.73
N VAL A 30 -1.39 6.97 5.13
CA VAL A 30 -1.34 5.58 4.68
C VAL A 30 -0.26 5.37 3.61
N PHE A 31 -0.17 6.26 2.61
CA PHE A 31 0.85 6.17 1.55
C PHE A 31 2.27 6.33 2.10
N THR A 32 2.44 7.20 3.11
CA THR A 32 3.74 7.42 3.77
C THR A 32 4.13 6.22 4.64
N ASP A 33 3.20 5.71 5.46
CA ASP A 33 3.41 4.57 6.36
C ASP A 33 3.84 3.30 5.60
N LEU A 34 3.20 3.02 4.46
CA LEU A 34 3.52 1.85 3.64
C LEU A 34 4.77 2.02 2.77
N GLY A 35 5.34 3.23 2.72
CA GLY A 35 6.55 3.55 1.95
C GLY A 35 6.35 3.42 0.43
N ILE A 36 5.15 3.71 -0.08
CA ILE A 36 4.80 3.53 -1.50
C ILE A 36 4.75 4.82 -2.32
N ALA A 37 5.09 5.97 -1.71
CA ALA A 37 5.13 7.26 -2.40
C ALA A 37 6.11 7.29 -3.61
N GLY A 38 7.17 6.48 -3.60
CA GLY A 38 8.09 6.34 -4.74
C GLY A 38 7.51 5.55 -5.91
N ALA A 39 6.65 4.57 -5.60
CA ALA A 39 6.03 3.68 -6.57
C ALA A 39 4.83 4.27 -7.31
N LEU A 40 4.39 5.47 -6.93
CA LEU A 40 3.29 6.20 -7.56
C LEU A 40 3.82 7.43 -8.29
N GLN A 41 3.34 7.67 -9.51
CA GLN A 41 3.49 8.96 -10.17
C GLN A 41 2.46 9.94 -9.62
N SER A 42 1.20 9.50 -9.54
CA SER A 42 0.09 10.28 -8.99
C SER A 42 -1.06 9.36 -8.59
N ILE A 43 -1.84 9.76 -7.60
CA ILE A 43 -3.13 9.17 -7.25
C ILE A 43 -4.17 10.28 -7.07
N ARG A 44 -5.35 10.07 -7.65
CA ARG A 44 -6.52 10.94 -7.49
C ARG A 44 -7.64 10.14 -6.84
N ILE A 45 -8.21 10.69 -5.78
CA ILE A 45 -9.33 10.13 -5.02
C ILE A 45 -10.48 11.13 -5.16
N LEU A 46 -11.48 10.80 -5.97
CA LEU A 46 -12.70 11.57 -6.11
C LEU A 46 -13.74 11.01 -5.13
N ILE A 47 -14.33 11.88 -4.33
CA ILE A 47 -15.27 11.53 -3.26
C ILE A 47 -16.56 12.30 -3.47
N ASP A 48 -17.70 11.62 -3.31
CA ASP A 48 -19.01 12.24 -3.19
C ASP A 48 -19.72 11.59 -1.99
N ILE A 49 -19.79 12.33 -0.87
CA ILE A 49 -20.32 11.82 0.40
C ILE A 49 -21.84 11.70 0.34
N GLU A 50 -22.50 12.56 -0.43
CA GLU A 50 -23.96 12.54 -0.60
C GLU A 50 -24.39 11.33 -1.44
N LYS A 51 -23.56 10.91 -2.41
CA LYS A 51 -23.77 9.71 -3.25
C LYS A 51 -23.14 8.42 -2.68
N PRO A 52 -22.75 8.40 -1.39
CA PRO A 52 -21.63 7.60 -0.86
C PRO A 52 -20.79 6.88 -1.92
N PHE A 53 -20.00 7.65 -2.67
CA PHE A 53 -19.26 7.18 -3.85
C PHE A 53 -17.79 7.58 -3.81
N PHE A 54 -16.92 6.62 -4.10
CA PHE A 54 -15.46 6.78 -4.18
C PHE A 54 -14.96 6.31 -5.54
N TYR A 55 -14.17 7.15 -6.19
CA TYR A 55 -13.44 6.81 -7.40
C TYR A 55 -11.96 7.10 -7.20
N ILE A 56 -11.15 6.06 -7.14
CA ILE A 56 -9.71 6.14 -6.93
C ILE A 56 -9.03 5.74 -8.23
N THR A 57 -8.10 6.57 -8.72
CA THR A 57 -7.23 6.20 -9.83
C THR A 57 -5.79 6.59 -9.54
N GLY A 58 -4.87 5.64 -9.74
CA GLY A 58 -3.44 5.81 -9.53
C GLY A 58 -2.66 5.48 -10.79
N ILE A 59 -1.65 6.31 -11.11
CA ILE A 59 -0.64 6.02 -12.11
C ILE A 59 0.58 5.48 -11.38
N LEU A 60 0.95 4.26 -11.68
CA LEU A 60 2.11 3.60 -11.12
C LEU A 60 3.38 4.15 -11.77
N SER A 61 4.44 4.31 -10.99
CA SER A 61 5.79 4.52 -11.53
C SER A 61 6.21 3.29 -12.32
N LEU A 62 7.17 3.44 -13.24
CA LEU A 62 7.86 2.27 -13.79
C LEU A 62 8.41 1.47 -12.61
N ILE A 63 8.01 0.22 -12.53
CA ILE A 63 8.46 -0.70 -11.48
C ILE A 63 9.71 -1.38 -12.01
N ASP A 64 10.73 -1.48 -11.16
CA ASP A 64 11.97 -2.21 -11.49
C ASP A 64 11.65 -3.63 -11.98
N ALA A 65 12.46 -4.09 -12.94
CA ALA A 65 12.32 -5.44 -13.47
C ALA A 65 12.45 -6.48 -12.35
N PRO A 66 11.83 -7.67 -12.48
CA PRO A 66 12.09 -8.77 -11.57
C PRO A 66 13.60 -9.01 -11.48
N MET A 67 14.10 -9.14 -10.25
CA MET A 67 15.51 -9.40 -9.99
C MET A 67 15.73 -10.89 -9.84
N ARG A 68 16.80 -11.33 -10.48
CA ARG A 68 17.23 -12.72 -10.49
C ARG A 68 18.24 -12.97 -9.37
N VAL A 69 18.54 -14.23 -9.11
CA VAL A 69 19.62 -14.60 -8.17
C VAL A 69 20.94 -13.94 -8.60
N SER A 70 21.24 -13.94 -9.90
CA SER A 70 22.43 -13.28 -10.46
C SER A 70 22.53 -11.77 -10.20
N ASP A 71 21.41 -11.10 -9.89
CA ASP A 71 21.39 -9.66 -9.60
C ASP A 71 21.65 -9.38 -8.11
N ILE A 72 21.56 -10.40 -7.25
CA ILE A 72 21.58 -10.29 -5.78
C ILE A 72 22.78 -11.03 -5.17
N ALA A 73 23.24 -12.10 -5.81
CA ALA A 73 24.25 -13.00 -5.32
C ALA A 73 25.12 -13.55 -6.46
N SER A 74 26.39 -13.83 -6.16
CA SER A 74 27.25 -14.61 -7.04
C SER A 74 27.06 -16.11 -6.80
N VAL A 75 27.11 -16.87 -7.90
CA VAL A 75 26.96 -18.33 -7.92
C VAL A 75 28.24 -18.95 -8.46
N SER A 76 28.81 -19.92 -7.73
CA SER A 76 29.99 -20.68 -8.16
C SER A 76 29.83 -22.16 -7.87
N ILE A 77 30.52 -23.01 -8.64
CA ILE A 77 30.64 -24.44 -8.33
C ILE A 77 31.96 -24.65 -7.59
N GLU A 78 31.90 -25.33 -6.45
CA GLU A 78 33.05 -25.79 -5.68
C GLU A 78 32.86 -27.25 -5.26
N ASP A 79 33.86 -27.87 -4.62
CA ASP A 79 33.86 -29.30 -4.29
C ASP A 79 32.68 -29.74 -3.39
N GLU A 80 32.07 -28.81 -2.65
CA GLU A 80 30.95 -29.06 -1.73
C GLU A 80 29.57 -28.81 -2.34
N GLY A 81 29.52 -28.33 -3.60
CA GLY A 81 28.30 -28.06 -4.35
C GLY A 81 28.27 -26.65 -4.96
N ILE A 82 27.07 -26.10 -5.08
CA ILE A 82 26.87 -24.75 -5.60
C ILE A 82 26.92 -23.76 -4.44
N HIS A 83 27.93 -22.90 -4.47
CA HIS A 83 28.13 -21.84 -3.52
C HIS A 83 27.38 -20.59 -3.98
N VAL A 84 26.60 -20.01 -3.07
CA VAL A 84 25.85 -18.77 -3.27
C VAL A 84 26.33 -17.74 -2.27
N VAL A 85 26.88 -16.64 -2.77
CA VAL A 85 27.40 -15.53 -1.97
C VAL A 85 26.50 -14.32 -2.16
N ILE A 86 25.78 -13.94 -1.12
CA ILE A 86 24.87 -12.79 -1.16
C ILE A 86 25.67 -11.48 -1.21
N GLU A 87 25.44 -10.67 -2.24
CA GLU A 87 26.13 -9.40 -2.46
C GLU A 87 25.26 -8.19 -2.06
N ASP A 88 23.94 -8.26 -2.31
CA ASP A 88 22.99 -7.22 -1.88
C ASP A 88 22.20 -7.65 -0.63
N GLU A 89 22.61 -7.11 0.53
CA GLU A 89 21.98 -7.41 1.82
C GLU A 89 20.49 -7.08 1.87
N ASN A 90 20.01 -6.11 1.08
CA ASN A 90 18.62 -5.65 1.12
C ASN A 90 17.65 -6.74 0.67
N TYR A 91 18.13 -7.68 -0.14
CA TYR A 91 17.32 -8.74 -0.74
C TYR A 91 17.68 -10.14 -0.22
N ALA A 92 18.62 -10.24 0.72
CA ALA A 92 18.98 -11.48 1.38
C ALA A 92 17.76 -12.26 1.94
N PRO A 93 16.77 -11.62 2.60
CA PRO A 93 15.61 -12.34 3.11
C PRO A 93 14.74 -12.94 2.01
N ASP A 94 14.58 -12.23 0.90
CA ASP A 94 13.77 -12.68 -0.23
C ASP A 94 14.47 -13.84 -0.97
N LEU A 95 15.79 -13.74 -1.19
CA LEU A 95 16.61 -14.80 -1.76
C LEU A 95 16.59 -16.06 -0.88
N LEU A 96 16.84 -15.94 0.43
CA LEU A 96 16.79 -17.09 1.35
C LEU A 96 15.42 -17.77 1.34
N LYS A 97 14.34 -16.99 1.31
CA LYS A 97 12.98 -17.51 1.23
C LYS A 97 12.74 -18.28 -0.07
N LEU A 98 13.22 -17.78 -1.21
CA LEU A 98 13.18 -18.50 -2.48
C LEU A 98 13.90 -19.85 -2.34
N LEU A 99 15.18 -19.82 -1.94
CA LEU A 99 16.01 -21.02 -1.87
C LEU A 99 15.41 -22.09 -0.93
N TRP A 100 14.93 -21.68 0.25
CA TRP A 100 14.28 -22.62 1.19
C TRP A 100 12.95 -23.17 0.67
N SER A 101 12.20 -22.39 -0.10
CA SER A 101 10.94 -22.84 -0.70
C SER A 101 11.18 -23.88 -1.80
N GLU A 102 12.23 -23.69 -2.60
CA GLU A 102 12.52 -24.52 -3.76
C GLU A 102 13.29 -25.79 -3.39
N PHE A 103 14.28 -25.67 -2.50
CA PHE A 103 15.19 -26.78 -2.18
C PHE A 103 14.96 -27.37 -0.78
N GLY A 104 14.17 -26.73 0.07
CA GLY A 104 14.00 -27.12 1.47
C GLY A 104 15.10 -26.54 2.36
N ARG A 105 14.72 -26.07 3.55
CA ARG A 105 15.66 -25.40 4.46
C ARG A 105 16.74 -26.32 4.99
N GLU A 106 16.40 -27.59 5.19
CA GLU A 106 17.29 -28.64 5.69
C GLU A 106 18.34 -29.09 4.66
N ASN A 107 18.10 -28.84 3.37
CA ASN A 107 18.99 -29.23 2.29
C ASN A 107 19.99 -28.11 1.90
N ILE A 108 19.87 -26.92 2.52
CA ILE A 108 20.76 -25.79 2.28
C ILE A 108 21.68 -25.62 3.49
N THR A 109 22.98 -25.68 3.26
CA THR A 109 23.98 -25.45 4.30
C THR A 109 24.33 -23.99 4.35
N GLN A 110 24.02 -23.31 5.46
CA GLN A 110 24.40 -21.92 5.67
C GLN A 110 25.75 -21.86 6.41
N LEU A 111 26.81 -21.44 5.72
CA LEU A 111 28.15 -21.29 6.29
C LEU A 111 28.22 -20.06 7.21
N ASP A 112 27.66 -18.94 6.76
CA ASP A 112 27.52 -17.71 7.53
C ASP A 112 26.31 -16.88 7.07
N ARG A 113 26.23 -15.60 7.45
CA ARG A 113 25.09 -14.73 7.10
C ARG A 113 24.88 -14.56 5.59
N TRP A 114 25.94 -14.66 4.79
CA TRP A 114 25.98 -14.33 3.37
C TRP A 114 26.30 -15.52 2.48
N ASN A 115 26.92 -16.56 3.03
CA ASN A 115 27.41 -17.70 2.29
C ASN A 115 26.54 -18.94 2.52
N LEU A 116 26.06 -19.53 1.43
CA LEU A 116 25.20 -20.70 1.39
C LEU A 116 25.78 -21.75 0.44
N ILE A 117 25.57 -23.02 0.74
CA ILE A 117 25.88 -24.14 -0.14
C ILE A 117 24.59 -24.89 -0.44
N ILE A 118 24.33 -25.09 -1.73
CA ILE A 118 23.29 -25.97 -2.26
C ILE A 118 24.00 -27.24 -2.77
N PRO A 119 23.69 -28.44 -2.24
CA PRO A 119 24.30 -29.67 -2.69
C PRO A 119 24.10 -29.91 -4.19
N GLU A 120 25.02 -30.64 -4.82
CA GLU A 120 24.88 -31.02 -6.23
C GLU A 120 23.61 -31.86 -6.48
N GLY A 121 23.03 -31.70 -7.67
CA GLY A 121 21.88 -32.47 -8.13
C GLY A 121 20.51 -31.85 -7.87
N TYR A 122 20.43 -30.72 -7.15
CA TYR A 122 19.19 -29.96 -6.97
C TYR A 122 18.87 -29.01 -8.12
N VAL A 123 19.88 -28.33 -8.66
CA VAL A 123 19.77 -27.30 -9.70
C VAL A 123 21.12 -27.12 -10.38
N THR A 124 21.19 -26.62 -11.61
CA THR A 124 22.46 -26.17 -12.19
C THR A 124 22.74 -24.70 -11.80
N PRO A 125 24.00 -24.24 -11.81
CA PRO A 125 24.31 -22.82 -11.55
C PRO A 125 23.59 -21.87 -12.50
N GLU A 126 23.52 -22.21 -13.79
CA GLU A 126 22.87 -21.37 -14.80
C GLU A 126 21.36 -21.29 -14.56
N GLU A 127 20.73 -22.40 -14.18
CA GLU A 127 19.33 -22.42 -13.80
C GLU A 127 19.09 -21.56 -12.55
N LEU A 128 19.95 -21.70 -11.53
CA LEU A 128 19.88 -20.95 -10.28
C LEU A 128 20.01 -19.45 -10.52
N GLU A 129 21.01 -19.02 -11.30
CA GLU A 129 21.23 -17.62 -11.67
C GLU A 129 20.01 -16.98 -12.32
N LEU A 130 19.25 -17.73 -13.12
CA LEU A 130 18.06 -17.25 -13.82
C LEU A 130 16.79 -17.19 -12.96
N MET A 131 16.78 -17.83 -11.78
CA MET A 131 15.62 -17.85 -10.90
C MET A 131 15.28 -16.44 -10.42
N VAL A 132 13.99 -16.10 -10.43
CA VAL A 132 13.50 -14.80 -9.96
C VAL A 132 13.38 -14.84 -8.43
N ALA A 133 14.33 -14.19 -7.75
CA ALA A 133 14.36 -14.08 -6.30
C ALA A 133 13.41 -13.00 -5.78
N VAL A 134 13.27 -11.90 -6.53
CA VAL A 134 12.41 -10.78 -6.14
C VAL A 134 11.60 -10.34 -7.35
N ASN A 135 10.28 -10.24 -7.17
CA ASN A 135 9.42 -9.49 -8.09
C ASN A 135 8.97 -8.19 -7.40
N PRO A 136 9.69 -7.07 -7.60
CA PRO A 136 9.36 -5.79 -6.96
C PRO A 136 7.92 -5.35 -7.22
N LYS A 137 7.37 -5.73 -8.38
CA LYS A 137 6.00 -5.47 -8.79
C LYS A 137 4.97 -6.06 -7.85
N ASP A 138 5.15 -7.30 -7.42
CA ASP A 138 4.15 -7.97 -6.57
C ASP A 138 4.17 -7.36 -5.16
N ARG A 139 5.36 -7.07 -4.64
CA ARG A 139 5.52 -6.44 -3.31
C ARG A 139 4.93 -5.04 -3.27
N ILE A 140 5.20 -4.22 -4.30
CA ILE A 140 4.63 -2.88 -4.44
C ILE A 140 3.12 -2.96 -4.64
N MET A 141 2.65 -3.86 -5.52
CA MET A 141 1.22 -4.02 -5.80
C MET A 141 0.45 -4.40 -4.54
N ASN A 142 0.95 -5.36 -3.75
CA ASN A 142 0.32 -5.76 -2.50
C ASN A 142 0.23 -4.59 -1.51
N LYS A 143 1.27 -3.76 -1.40
CA LYS A 143 1.22 -2.54 -0.57
C LYS A 143 0.23 -1.51 -1.09
N ILE A 144 0.12 -1.32 -2.40
CA ILE A 144 -0.88 -0.42 -3.00
C ILE A 144 -2.29 -0.93 -2.71
N LEU A 145 -2.54 -2.22 -2.87
CA LEU A 145 -3.84 -2.82 -2.54
C LEU A 145 -4.17 -2.69 -1.05
N ASP A 146 -3.19 -2.89 -0.16
CA ASP A 146 -3.36 -2.64 1.29
C ASP A 146 -3.70 -1.17 1.56
N ALA A 147 -2.97 -0.23 0.94
CA ALA A 147 -3.25 1.20 1.06
C ALA A 147 -4.69 1.55 0.63
N LEU A 148 -5.12 1.04 -0.52
CA LEU A 148 -6.48 1.27 -1.04
C LEU A 148 -7.53 0.69 -0.08
N ASN A 149 -7.30 -0.48 0.50
CA ASN A 149 -8.22 -1.07 1.47
C ASN A 149 -8.34 -0.26 2.77
N ARG A 150 -7.26 0.39 3.22
CA ARG A 150 -7.28 1.28 4.40
C ARG A 150 -7.92 2.65 4.12
N ILE A 151 -7.86 3.11 2.87
CA ILE A 151 -8.44 4.40 2.45
C ILE A 151 -9.94 4.24 2.16
N ILE A 152 -10.37 3.15 1.53
CA ILE A 152 -11.79 2.97 1.19
C ILE A 152 -12.61 2.77 2.47
N PRO A 153 -13.72 3.51 2.66
CA PRO A 153 -14.57 3.34 3.83
C PRO A 153 -15.09 1.90 3.98
N GLU A 154 -15.15 1.40 5.22
CA GLU A 154 -15.56 0.02 5.52
C GLU A 154 -16.98 -0.31 5.04
N GLY A 155 -17.91 0.66 5.10
CA GLY A 155 -19.29 0.50 4.66
C GLY A 155 -19.45 0.30 3.14
N PHE A 156 -18.39 0.52 2.36
CA PHE A 156 -18.46 0.53 0.90
C PHE A 156 -18.20 -0.89 0.37
N ARG A 157 -19.28 -1.67 0.30
CA ARG A 157 -19.26 -3.09 -0.08
C ARG A 157 -19.33 -3.32 -1.59
N VAL A 158 -19.88 -2.37 -2.35
CA VAL A 158 -19.92 -2.46 -3.81
C VAL A 158 -18.59 -1.96 -4.35
N ARG A 159 -17.72 -2.87 -4.80
CA ARG A 159 -16.39 -2.54 -5.31
C ARG A 159 -16.17 -3.07 -6.73
N LYS A 160 -15.53 -2.25 -7.56
CA LYS A 160 -15.00 -2.62 -8.87
C LYS A 160 -13.56 -2.15 -8.94
N SER A 161 -12.65 -3.01 -9.36
CA SER A 161 -11.25 -2.66 -9.53
C SER A 161 -10.74 -3.13 -10.88
N ASP A 162 -9.86 -2.34 -11.47
CA ASP A 162 -9.21 -2.65 -12.72
C ASP A 162 -7.75 -2.18 -12.68
N ILE A 163 -6.86 -2.94 -13.33
CA ILE A 163 -5.45 -2.62 -13.45
C ILE A 163 -5.06 -2.78 -14.92
N GLU A 164 -4.87 -1.65 -15.61
CA GLU A 164 -4.54 -1.62 -17.02
C GLU A 164 -3.38 -0.67 -17.28
N LYS A 165 -2.36 -1.15 -18.02
CA LYS A 165 -1.25 -0.34 -18.55
C LYS A 165 -0.57 0.58 -17.50
N GLY A 166 -0.34 0.06 -16.29
CA GLY A 166 0.29 0.82 -15.21
C GLY A 166 -0.63 1.84 -14.54
N ARG A 167 -1.95 1.77 -14.78
CA ARG A 167 -2.98 2.51 -14.05
C ARG A 167 -3.79 1.53 -13.21
N ILE A 168 -4.01 1.88 -11.96
CA ILE A 168 -4.98 1.21 -11.09
C ILE A 168 -6.21 2.09 -10.95
N THR A 169 -7.39 1.48 -11.06
CA THR A 169 -8.67 2.16 -10.85
C THR A 169 -9.50 1.35 -9.88
N VAL A 170 -10.03 1.98 -8.84
CA VAL A 170 -10.94 1.37 -7.89
C VAL A 170 -12.15 2.26 -7.71
N ILE A 171 -13.33 1.68 -7.88
CA ILE A 171 -14.62 2.32 -7.65
C ILE A 171 -15.26 1.62 -6.47
N ALA A 172 -15.65 2.38 -5.46
CA ALA A 172 -16.30 1.86 -4.27
C ALA A 172 -17.54 2.68 -3.94
N SER A 173 -18.58 2.02 -3.45
CA SER A 173 -19.82 2.67 -3.03
C SER A 173 -20.51 1.84 -1.95
N GLU A 174 -21.29 2.50 -1.10
CA GLU A 174 -22.21 1.83 -0.18
C GLU A 174 -23.39 1.21 -0.94
N ASN A 175 -23.91 1.94 -1.92
CA ASN A 175 -25.06 1.56 -2.75
C ASN A 175 -24.63 1.03 -4.13
N PRO A 176 -25.51 0.36 -4.90
CA PRO A 176 -25.23 0.01 -6.29
C PRO A 176 -24.74 1.21 -7.12
N ILE A 177 -23.64 1.04 -7.84
CA ILE A 177 -23.00 2.13 -8.59
C ILE A 177 -23.80 2.45 -9.85
N GLU A 178 -24.26 3.69 -9.96
CA GLU A 178 -24.92 4.18 -11.17
C GLU A 178 -23.91 4.48 -12.29
N PRO A 179 -24.21 4.16 -13.56
CA PRO A 179 -23.33 4.49 -14.69
C PRO A 179 -23.01 5.98 -14.81
N LYS A 180 -23.97 6.85 -14.44
CA LYS A 180 -23.79 8.31 -14.48
C LYS A 180 -22.68 8.78 -13.54
N TRP A 181 -22.53 8.18 -12.36
CA TRP A 181 -21.50 8.59 -11.39
C TRP A 181 -20.10 8.26 -11.89
N ILE A 182 -19.96 7.13 -12.61
CA ILE A 182 -18.71 6.75 -13.26
C ILE A 182 -18.33 7.78 -14.33
N GLU A 183 -19.31 8.26 -15.10
CA GLU A 183 -19.09 9.25 -16.14
C GLU A 183 -18.74 10.62 -15.55
N GLU A 184 -19.43 11.06 -14.50
CA GLU A 184 -19.10 12.28 -13.75
C GLU A 184 -17.65 12.22 -13.24
N ALA A 185 -17.24 11.09 -12.68
CA ALA A 185 -15.87 10.88 -12.21
C ALA A 185 -14.84 10.94 -13.36
N ARG A 186 -15.12 10.29 -14.49
CA ARG A 186 -14.25 10.34 -15.68
C ARG A 186 -14.07 11.76 -16.19
N ASN A 187 -15.15 12.52 -16.30
CA ASN A 187 -15.11 13.92 -16.72
C ASN A 187 -14.28 14.77 -15.75
N ALA A 188 -14.38 14.53 -14.44
CA ALA A 188 -13.54 15.22 -13.46
C ALA A 188 -12.04 14.91 -13.64
N LEU A 189 -11.70 13.70 -14.08
CA LEU A 189 -10.31 13.29 -14.34
C LEU A 189 -9.67 13.99 -15.56
N GLU A 190 -10.47 14.44 -16.53
CA GLU A 190 -9.98 15.19 -17.69
C GLU A 190 -9.47 16.58 -17.31
N THR A 191 -9.95 17.11 -16.19
CA THR A 191 -9.47 18.38 -15.65
C THR A 191 -8.31 18.16 -14.68
N PRO A 192 -7.39 19.14 -14.54
CA PRO A 192 -6.32 19.07 -13.55
C PRO A 192 -6.85 18.85 -12.12
N PRO A 193 -6.12 18.12 -11.27
CA PRO A 193 -6.52 17.92 -9.88
C PRO A 193 -6.51 19.23 -9.11
N ILE A 194 -7.49 19.38 -8.21
CA ILE A 194 -7.53 20.49 -7.25
C ILE A 194 -6.56 20.19 -6.11
N GLN A 195 -5.65 21.13 -5.84
CA GLN A 195 -4.76 21.08 -4.68
C GLN A 195 -5.48 21.68 -3.47
N ILE A 196 -5.39 21.00 -2.33
CA ILE A 196 -5.97 21.49 -1.08
C ILE A 196 -4.99 22.49 -0.46
N PRO A 197 -5.37 23.76 -0.24
CA PRO A 197 -4.48 24.74 0.36
C PRO A 197 -4.08 24.35 1.80
N GLU A 198 -2.84 24.66 2.17
CA GLU A 198 -2.25 24.33 3.48
C GLU A 198 -3.08 24.83 4.68
N GLU A 199 -3.75 25.97 4.56
CA GLU A 199 -4.61 26.52 5.62
C GLU A 199 -5.80 25.60 5.93
N HIS A 200 -6.30 24.82 4.96
CA HIS A 200 -7.37 23.87 5.18
C HIS A 200 -6.88 22.62 5.91
N LEU A 201 -5.67 22.15 5.60
CA LEU A 201 -5.05 21.00 6.27
C LEU A 201 -4.72 21.28 7.75
N LYS A 202 -4.29 22.51 8.07
CA LYS A 202 -3.96 22.92 9.44
C LYS A 202 -5.16 22.95 10.39
N LYS A 203 -6.39 23.13 9.87
CA LYS A 203 -7.62 23.15 10.70
C LYS A 203 -7.90 21.82 11.40
N LEU A 204 -7.50 20.70 10.80
CA LEU A 204 -7.67 19.35 11.39
C LEU A 204 -6.51 18.92 12.28
N ARG A 205 -5.32 19.52 12.10
CA ARG A 205 -4.14 19.26 12.93
C ARG A 205 -4.17 19.97 14.29
N GLN A 206 -5.27 20.65 14.64
CA GLN A 206 -5.38 21.27 15.95
C GLN A 206 -5.25 20.19 17.02
N GLU A 207 -4.26 20.34 17.90
CA GLU A 207 -4.07 19.47 19.05
C GLU A 207 -5.40 19.33 19.79
N PRO A 208 -5.74 18.13 20.29
CA PRO A 208 -6.94 17.95 21.09
C PRO A 208 -6.92 19.02 22.17
N LYS A 209 -7.88 19.96 22.12
CA LYS A 209 -7.99 20.99 23.15
C LYS A 209 -8.06 20.22 24.47
N LYS A 210 -7.08 20.42 25.36
CA LYS A 210 -7.16 19.89 26.71
C LYS A 210 -8.44 20.43 27.31
N ILE A 211 -9.47 19.60 27.36
CA ILE A 211 -10.71 19.95 28.03
C ILE A 211 -10.38 19.85 29.51
N ASP A 212 -10.17 21.00 30.17
CA ASP A 212 -9.95 21.07 31.62
C ASP A 212 -11.24 20.80 32.42
N LYS A 213 -12.12 19.96 31.87
CA LYS A 213 -13.25 19.41 32.59
C LYS A 213 -12.74 18.15 33.25
N ARG A 214 -12.62 18.19 34.58
CA ARG A 214 -12.66 16.98 35.39
C ARG A 214 -13.87 16.18 34.93
N VAL A 215 -13.64 15.08 34.24
CA VAL A 215 -14.68 14.10 33.96
C VAL A 215 -15.09 13.60 35.34
N THR A 216 -16.18 14.13 35.89
CA THR A 216 -16.81 13.51 37.06
C THR A 216 -17.20 12.12 36.62
N PRO A 217 -16.65 11.06 37.23
CA PRO A 217 -17.10 9.70 36.95
C PRO A 217 -18.62 9.67 37.11
N TRP A 218 -19.32 8.97 36.22
CA TRP A 218 -20.72 8.66 36.42
C TRP A 218 -20.90 8.16 37.85
N LYS A 219 -21.75 8.81 38.65
CA LYS A 219 -22.01 8.40 40.03
C LYS A 219 -22.63 6.99 39.99
N THR A 220 -21.84 5.97 40.30
CA THR A 220 -22.31 4.62 40.66
C THR A 220 -22.88 4.62 42.08
N HIS A 221 -23.84 5.50 42.35
CA HIS A 221 -24.58 5.52 43.61
C HIS A 221 -26.06 5.55 43.29
N GLU A 222 -26.61 4.37 42.97
CA GLU A 222 -28.03 4.02 43.14
C GLU A 222 -28.35 2.53 42.86
N PHE A 223 -27.35 1.67 42.59
CA PHE A 223 -27.59 0.23 42.34
C PHE A 223 -27.11 -0.71 43.46
N GLN A 224 -26.76 -0.21 44.65
CA GLN A 224 -26.39 -1.05 45.80
C GLN A 224 -27.34 -0.97 47.00
N GLU A 225 -28.46 -0.23 46.90
CA GLU A 225 -29.49 -0.23 47.95
C GLU A 225 -30.70 -1.15 47.65
N SER A 226 -30.71 -1.87 46.51
CA SER A 226 -31.75 -2.86 46.19
C SER A 226 -31.38 -4.32 46.50
N LEU A 227 -30.26 -4.57 47.19
CA LEU A 227 -29.79 -5.90 47.59
C LEU A 227 -29.62 -6.07 49.11
N LYS A 228 -30.47 -5.42 49.90
CA LYS A 228 -30.65 -5.75 51.33
C LYS A 228 -32.05 -6.30 51.58
#